data_AF-A0A9E8NA08-F1
#
_entry.id   AF-A0A9E8NA08-F1
#
_cell.length_a   1.000
_cell.length_b   1.000
_cell.length_c   1.000
_cell.angle_alpha   90.00
_cell.angle_beta   90.00
_cell.angle_gamma   90.00
#
_symmetry.space_group_name_H-M   'P 1'
#
loop_
_entity.id
_entity.type
_entity.pdbx_description
1 polymer ?
#
loop_
_entity_poly.entity_id
_entity_poly.type
_entity_poly.pdbx_seq_one_letter_code
_entity_poly.pdbx_strand_id
1 'polypeptide(L)'
;MFWFSAALYIDVAAVLFVIGNFFYQSFIAKYPTGYNLWLNIAGVLVLIIIFVARSLRDSGDINLATRLLWIPAAPICLGVVFFVLAMIIIRTN
;
A
#
# COMPACT_ATOMS: atom_id res chain seq x y z
N MET A 1 -5.31 -18.48 5.62
CA MET A 1 -5.74 -17.86 4.35
C MET A 1 -6.25 -16.42 4.52
N PHE A 2 -7.11 -16.13 5.51
CA PHE A 2 -7.63 -14.77 5.78
C PHE A 2 -6.54 -13.67 5.84
N TRP A 3 -5.50 -13.87 6.66
CA TRP A 3 -4.42 -12.90 6.86
C TRP A 3 -3.61 -12.58 5.59
N PHE A 4 -3.49 -13.53 4.68
CA PHE A 4 -2.84 -13.32 3.38
C PHE A 4 -3.70 -12.45 2.48
N SER A 5 -4.98 -12.79 2.35
CA SER A 5 -5.92 -12.02 1.52
C SER A 5 -6.10 -10.60 2.05
N ALA A 6 -6.19 -10.41 3.36
CA ALA A 6 -6.30 -9.10 3.97
C ALA A 6 -5.11 -8.19 3.63
N ALA A 7 -3.87 -8.69 3.80
CA ALA A 7 -2.68 -7.93 3.44
C ALA A 7 -2.63 -7.62 1.94
N LEU A 8 -2.94 -8.62 1.09
CA LEU A 8 -2.99 -8.44 -0.36
C LEU A 8 -3.96 -7.34 -0.78
N TYR A 9 -5.16 -7.27 -0.19
CA TYR A 9 -6.13 -6.23 -0.52
C TYR A 9 -5.66 -4.83 -0.12
N ILE A 10 -5.01 -4.70 1.04
CA ILE A 10 -4.42 -3.43 1.50
C ILE A 10 -3.34 -2.98 0.52
N ASP A 11 -2.43 -3.87 0.14
CA ASP A 11 -1.32 -3.56 -0.76
C ASP A 11 -1.82 -3.23 -2.17
N VAL A 12 -2.81 -3.97 -2.68
CA VAL A 12 -3.45 -3.67 -3.98
C VAL A 12 -4.13 -2.31 -3.96
N ALA A 13 -4.85 -1.97 -2.88
CA ALA A 13 -5.45 -0.64 -2.74
C ALA A 13 -4.38 0.46 -2.75
N ALA A 14 -3.27 0.27 -2.02
CA ALA A 14 -2.16 1.21 -1.99
C ALA A 14 -1.54 1.42 -3.39
N VAL A 15 -1.34 0.35 -4.14
CA VAL A 15 -0.85 0.42 -5.53
C VAL A 15 -1.82 1.20 -6.42
N LEU A 16 -3.14 0.97 -6.31
CA LEU A 16 -4.14 1.72 -7.07
C LEU A 16 -4.10 3.22 -6.76
N PHE A 17 -3.90 3.59 -5.49
CA PHE A 17 -3.71 4.99 -5.10
C PHE A 17 -2.43 5.59 -5.72
N VAL A 18 -1.33 4.84 -5.75
CA VAL A 18 -0.09 5.30 -6.39
C VAL A 18 -0.26 5.48 -7.90
N ILE A 19 -0.95 4.55 -8.58
CA ILE A 19 -1.28 4.66 -10.00
C ILE A 19 -2.16 5.90 -10.26
N GLY A 20 -3.18 6.11 -9.43
CA GLY A 20 -4.02 7.31 -9.50
C GLY A 20 -3.21 8.60 -9.32
N ASN A 21 -2.28 8.61 -8.37
CA ASN A 21 -1.37 9.74 -8.15
C ASN A 21 -0.41 9.97 -9.33
N PHE A 22 0.08 8.90 -9.96
CA PHE A 22 0.88 8.99 -11.18
C PHE A 22 0.10 9.67 -12.31
N PHE A 23 -1.12 9.21 -12.60
CA PHE A 23 -1.96 9.83 -13.63
C PHE A 23 -2.34 11.27 -13.29
N TYR A 24 -2.66 11.56 -12.03
CA TYR A 24 -2.92 12.94 -11.59
C TYR A 24 -1.72 13.85 -11.88
N GLN A 25 -0.49 13.38 -11.64
CA GLN A 25 0.70 14.15 -11.97
C GLN A 25 0.91 14.31 -13.47
N SER A 26 0.74 13.24 -14.24
CA SER A 26 0.98 13.28 -15.69
C SER A 26 -0.01 14.16 -16.43
N PHE A 27 -1.26 14.29 -15.94
CA PHE A 27 -2.32 15.00 -16.64
C PHE A 27 -2.73 16.34 -16.01
N ILE A 28 -2.59 16.50 -14.69
CA ILE A 28 -3.15 17.66 -13.96
C ILE A 28 -2.05 18.50 -13.29
N ALA A 29 -1.02 17.88 -12.71
CA ALA A 29 0.03 18.63 -12.02
C ALA A 29 1.08 19.19 -12.99
N LYS A 30 1.25 20.53 -13.01
CA LYS A 30 2.17 21.24 -13.91
C LYS A 30 3.66 21.06 -13.57
N TYR A 31 3.98 20.62 -12.35
CA TYR A 31 5.35 20.33 -11.90
C TYR A 31 5.37 19.11 -10.96
N PRO A 32 6.17 18.06 -11.25
CA PRO A 32 6.37 16.97 -10.32
C PRO A 32 7.18 17.46 -9.12
N THR A 33 6.63 17.35 -7.91
CA THR A 33 7.38 17.56 -6.67
C THR A 33 8.26 16.34 -6.39
N GLY A 34 9.38 16.51 -5.70
CA GLY A 34 10.26 15.37 -5.35
C GLY A 34 9.53 14.29 -4.52
N TYR A 35 8.58 14.69 -3.68
CA TYR A 35 7.76 13.78 -2.87
C TYR A 35 6.94 12.77 -3.71
N ASN A 36 6.43 13.26 -4.83
CA ASN A 36 5.60 12.51 -5.75
C ASN A 36 6.37 11.39 -6.47
N LEU A 37 7.66 11.60 -6.76
CA LEU A 37 8.55 10.58 -7.31
C LEU A 37 8.78 9.46 -6.29
N TRP A 38 9.07 9.79 -5.03
CA TRP A 38 9.26 8.81 -3.97
C TRP A 38 8.01 7.97 -3.70
N LEU A 39 6.83 8.57 -3.77
CA LEU A 39 5.56 7.85 -3.63
C LEU A 39 5.36 6.82 -4.77
N ASN A 40 5.70 7.20 -6.00
CA ASN A 40 5.64 6.29 -7.15
C ASN A 40 6.64 5.13 -7.02
N ILE A 41 7.87 5.41 -6.57
CA ILE A 41 8.89 4.37 -6.29
C ILE A 41 8.39 3.41 -5.20
N ALA A 42 7.80 3.93 -4.13
CA ALA A 42 7.22 3.11 -3.07
C ALA A 42 6.12 2.18 -3.61
N GLY A 43 5.25 2.67 -4.50
CA GLY A 43 4.24 1.82 -5.15
C GLY A 43 4.83 0.72 -6.02
N VAL A 44 5.93 0.98 -6.75
CA VAL A 44 6.64 -0.06 -7.51
C VAL A 44 7.24 -1.12 -6.58
N LEU A 45 7.81 -0.71 -5.44
CA LEU A 45 8.32 -1.65 -4.44
C LEU A 45 7.21 -2.54 -3.87
N VAL A 46 6.04 -1.96 -3.55
CA VAL A 46 4.87 -2.73 -3.10
C VAL A 46 4.41 -3.72 -4.17
N LEU A 47 4.40 -3.33 -5.46
CA LEU A 47 4.10 -4.25 -6.56
C LEU A 47 5.05 -5.45 -6.60
N ILE A 48 6.36 -5.21 -6.49
CA ILE A 48 7.37 -6.28 -6.45
C ILE A 48 7.09 -7.22 -5.27
N ILE A 49 6.81 -6.67 -4.08
CA ILE A 49 6.47 -7.44 -2.89
C ILE A 49 5.25 -8.32 -3.11
N ILE A 50 4.19 -7.80 -3.74
CA ILE A 50 2.99 -8.57 -4.07
C ILE A 50 3.32 -9.75 -5.00
N PHE A 51 4.10 -9.52 -6.07
CA PHE A 51 4.48 -10.58 -7.01
C PHE A 51 5.32 -11.67 -6.33
N VAL A 52 6.31 -11.28 -5.53
CA VAL A 52 7.17 -12.22 -4.80
C VAL A 52 6.34 -13.02 -3.78
N ALA A 53 5.46 -12.36 -3.02
CA ALA A 53 4.58 -13.04 -2.08
C ALA A 53 3.63 -14.01 -2.78
N ARG A 54 3.14 -13.66 -3.99
CA ARG A 54 2.28 -14.57 -4.76
C ARG A 54 3.06 -15.81 -5.21
N SER A 55 4.26 -15.61 -5.74
CA SER A 55 5.15 -16.70 -6.13
C SER A 55 5.44 -17.65 -4.95
N LEU A 56 5.76 -17.11 -3.77
CA LEU A 56 5.99 -17.88 -2.54
C LEU A 56 4.75 -18.63 -2.06
N ARG A 57 3.56 -18.06 -2.26
CA ARG A 57 2.31 -18.76 -1.94
C ARG A 57 2.10 -19.95 -2.88
N ASP A 58 2.37 -19.75 -4.16
CA ASP A 58 2.18 -20.78 -5.18
C ASP A 58 3.22 -21.92 -5.04
N SER A 59 4.40 -21.65 -4.45
CA SER A 59 5.39 -22.68 -4.06
C SER A 59 5.08 -23.43 -2.76
N GLY A 60 4.01 -23.05 -2.04
CA GLY A 60 3.59 -23.70 -0.80
C GLY A 60 4.02 -22.99 0.50
N ASP A 61 4.83 -21.94 0.42
CA ASP A 61 5.35 -21.20 1.58
C ASP A 61 4.41 -20.07 2.03
N ILE A 62 3.18 -20.44 2.37
CA ILE A 62 2.09 -19.51 2.71
C ILE A 62 2.46 -18.61 3.90
N ASN A 63 3.18 -19.13 4.89
CA ASN A 63 3.56 -18.36 6.08
C ASN A 63 4.55 -17.24 5.74
N LEU A 64 5.53 -17.52 4.88
CA LEU A 64 6.54 -16.54 4.47
C LEU A 64 5.92 -15.52 3.52
N ALA A 65 5.10 -15.97 2.57
CA ALA A 65 4.31 -15.12 1.69
C ALA A 65 3.42 -14.14 2.47
N THR A 66 2.76 -14.62 3.53
CA THR A 66 1.91 -13.77 4.38
C THR A 66 2.72 -12.73 5.13
N ARG A 67 3.85 -13.12 5.76
CA ARG A 67 4.71 -12.16 6.48
C ARG A 67 5.26 -11.09 5.54
N LEU A 68 5.62 -11.46 4.32
CA LEU A 68 6.16 -10.53 3.32
C LEU A 68 5.14 -9.45 2.93
N LEU A 69 3.87 -9.80 2.69
CA LEU A 69 2.79 -8.83 2.42
C LEU A 69 2.51 -7.91 3.62
N TRP A 70 2.67 -8.42 4.84
CA TRP A 70 2.42 -7.59 6.03
C TRP A 70 3.49 -6.50 6.26
N ILE A 71 4.65 -6.56 5.59
CA ILE A 71 5.69 -5.52 5.70
C ILE A 71 5.16 -4.15 5.22
N PRO A 72 4.62 -4.00 4.00
CA PRO A 72 3.95 -2.78 3.57
C PRO A 72 2.55 -2.61 4.19
N ALA A 73 1.77 -3.68 4.33
CA ALA A 73 0.38 -3.56 4.78
C ALA A 73 0.22 -3.08 6.23
N ALA A 74 1.12 -3.49 7.15
CA ALA A 74 1.06 -3.09 8.56
C ALA A 74 1.17 -1.57 8.80
N PRO A 75 2.21 -0.87 8.30
CA PRO A 75 2.32 0.58 8.48
C PRO A 75 1.18 1.34 7.79
N ILE A 76 0.68 0.86 6.64
CA ILE A 76 -0.49 1.45 5.98
C ILE A 76 -1.74 1.32 6.86
N CYS A 77 -1.98 0.13 7.42
CA CYS A 77 -3.11 -0.12 8.31
C CYS A 77 -3.03 0.76 9.57
N LEU A 78 -1.86 0.86 10.20
CA LEU A 78 -1.63 1.76 11.34
C LEU A 78 -1.91 3.21 10.97
N GLY A 79 -1.42 3.67 9.82
CA GLY A 79 -1.67 5.02 9.32
C GLY A 79 -3.16 5.33 9.17
N VAL A 80 -3.93 4.41 8.60
CA VAL A 80 -5.40 4.55 8.47
C VAL A 80 -6.08 4.62 9.84
N VAL A 81 -5.68 3.77 10.79
CA VAL A 81 -6.24 3.79 12.15
C VAL A 81 -6.01 5.14 12.82
N PHE A 82 -4.78 5.65 12.79
CA PHE A 82 -4.47 6.96 13.38
C PHE A 82 -5.18 8.11 12.68
N PHE A 83 -5.32 8.05 11.36
CA PHE A 83 -6.08 9.04 10.60
C PHE A 83 -7.56 9.08 11.02
N VAL A 84 -8.20 7.92 11.14
CA VAL A 84 -9.59 7.81 11.59
C VAL A 84 -9.75 8.34 13.01
N LEU A 85 -8.84 7.97 13.93
CA LEU A 85 -8.85 8.49 15.30
C LEU A 85 -8.73 10.02 15.34
N ALA A 86 -7.81 10.60 14.55
CA ALA A 86 -7.65 12.04 14.46
C ALA A 86 -8.94 12.73 13.97
N MET A 87 -9.60 12.17 12.95
CA MET A 87 -10.86 12.70 12.43
C MET A 87 -11.99 12.67 13.46
N ILE A 88 -12.05 11.61 14.28
CA ILE A 88 -13.02 11.52 15.39
C ILE A 88 -12.76 12.63 16.40
N ILE A 89 -11.51 12.78 16.85
CA ILE A 89 -11.12 13.79 17.85
C ILE A 89 -11.44 15.21 17.35
N ILE A 90 -11.11 15.52 16.10
CA ILE A 90 -11.37 16.84 15.50
C ILE A 90 -12.88 17.11 15.43
N ARG A 91 -13.70 16.11 15.09
CA ARG A 91 -15.15 16.29 14.98
C ARG A 91 -15.85 16.48 16.34
N THR A 92 -15.28 15.93 17.40
CA THR A 92 -15.86 16.01 18.75
C THR A 92 -15.48 17.27 19.52
N ASN A 93 -14.52 18.04 19.03
CA ASN A 93 -14.14 19.37 19.56
C ASN A 93 -14.80 20.48 18.74
#